data_AF-A0A4Y2G4C9-F1
#
_entry.id   AF-A0A4Y2G4C9-F1
#
_cell.length_a   1.000
_cell.length_b   1.000
_cell.length_c   1.000
_cell.angle_alpha   90.00
_cell.angle_beta   90.00
_cell.angle_gamma   90.00
#
_symmetry.space_group_name_H-M   'P 1'
#
loop_
_entity.id
_entity.type
_entity.pdbx_description
1 polymer ?
#
loop_
_entity_poly.entity_id
_entity_poly.type
_entity_poly.pdbx_seq_one_letter_code
_entity_poly.pdbx_strand_id
1 'polypeptide(L)'
;MSILHNLKKIDLKLLAEELGETVSDNAKICEIKELTENSDLFKTDKEFVRGVVKSIVEDRTTKEFNNQSALEIEKIKLAQLEKEIELQSL
;
A
#
# COMPACT_ATOMS: atom_id res chain seq x y z
N MET A 1 -21.48 -5.31 -1.00
CA MET A 1 -20.25 -5.06 -0.23
C MET A 1 -19.64 -3.76 -0.74
N SER A 2 -19.30 -2.82 0.15
CA SER A 2 -18.69 -1.54 -0.28
C SER A 2 -17.22 -1.77 -0.65
N ILE A 3 -16.79 -1.19 -1.78
CA ILE A 3 -15.41 -1.30 -2.32
C ILE A 3 -14.36 -0.81 -1.32
N LEU A 4 -14.77 0.07 -0.40
CA LEU A 4 -13.95 0.69 0.62
C LEU A 4 -13.77 -0.17 1.89
N HIS A 5 -14.52 -1.27 2.03
CA HIS A 5 -14.55 -2.01 3.30
C HIS A 5 -13.21 -2.69 3.62
N ASN A 6 -12.47 -3.13 2.59
CA ASN A 6 -11.20 -3.86 2.74
C ASN A 6 -9.96 -2.97 2.66
N LEU A 7 -10.13 -1.65 2.55
CA LEU A 7 -9.02 -0.70 2.39
C LEU A 7 -8.47 -0.25 3.75
N LYS A 8 -7.14 -0.13 3.83
CA LYS A 8 -6.47 0.44 5.02
C LYS A 8 -6.67 1.95 5.05
N LYS A 9 -6.43 2.58 6.21
CA LYS A 9 -6.49 4.04 6.37
C LYS A 9 -5.65 4.78 5.32
N ILE A 10 -4.45 4.28 5.04
CA ILE A 10 -3.52 4.86 4.06
C ILE A 10 -4.11 4.77 2.64
N ASP A 11 -4.63 3.60 2.27
CA ASP A 11 -5.24 3.38 0.96
C ASP A 11 -6.47 4.29 0.75
N LEU A 12 -7.27 4.49 1.80
CA LEU A 12 -8.44 5.38 1.77
C LEU A 12 -8.06 6.86 1.65
N LYS A 13 -6.98 7.29 2.32
CA LYS A 13 -6.45 8.65 2.16
C LYS A 13 -6.04 8.89 0.72
N LEU A 14 -5.21 7.98 0.17
CA LEU A 14 -4.76 8.08 -1.22
C LEU A 14 -5.94 8.14 -2.19
N LEU A 15 -6.93 7.27 -2.00
CA LEU A 15 -8.13 7.26 -2.84
C LEU A 15 -8.88 8.60 -2.78
N ALA A 16 -9.07 9.16 -1.59
CA ALA A 16 -9.73 10.45 -1.44
C ALA A 16 -8.93 11.56 -2.13
N GLU A 17 -7.60 11.59 -1.96
CA GLU A 17 -6.72 12.55 -2.65
C GLU A 17 -6.82 12.43 -4.19
N GLU A 18 -6.86 11.20 -4.71
CA GLU A 18 -7.04 10.92 -6.16
C GLU A 18 -8.44 11.35 -6.67
N LEU A 19 -9.44 11.34 -5.79
CA LEU A 19 -10.78 11.88 -6.07
C LEU A 19 -10.84 13.41 -5.87
N GLY A 20 -9.72 14.07 -5.60
CA GLY A 20 -9.64 15.51 -5.39
C GLY A 20 -10.07 15.99 -3.99
N GLU A 21 -10.24 15.06 -3.05
CA GLU A 21 -10.61 15.36 -1.68
C GLU A 21 -9.37 15.42 -0.78
N THR A 22 -9.25 16.49 0.02
CA THR A 22 -8.13 16.63 0.95
C THR A 22 -8.45 15.96 2.29
N VAL A 23 -7.70 14.92 2.65
CA VAL A 23 -7.90 14.19 3.90
C VAL A 23 -6.89 14.60 4.96
N SER A 24 -7.39 15.01 6.13
CA SER A 24 -6.53 15.32 7.28
C SER A 24 -5.81 14.07 7.80
N ASP A 25 -4.58 14.23 8.27
CA ASP A 25 -3.81 13.10 8.78
C ASP A 25 -4.43 12.42 10.00
N ASN A 26 -5.08 13.22 10.82
CA ASN A 26 -5.79 12.81 12.03
C ASN A 26 -7.20 12.26 11.77
N ALA A 27 -7.70 12.32 10.53
CA ALA A 27 -9.04 11.82 10.19
C ALA A 27 -9.19 10.33 10.51
N LYS A 28 -10.36 9.92 11.01
CA LYS A 28 -10.69 8.52 11.27
C LYS A 28 -11.03 7.79 9.98
N ILE A 29 -10.82 6.47 9.94
CA ILE A 29 -11.17 5.64 8.79
C ILE A 29 -12.64 5.84 8.36
N CYS A 30 -13.57 5.95 9.31
CA CYS A 30 -14.98 6.18 8.99
C CYS A 30 -15.21 7.52 8.31
N GLU A 31 -14.60 8.60 8.80
CA GLU A 31 -14.73 9.94 8.23
C GLU A 31 -14.18 9.98 6.80
N ILE A 32 -13.05 9.32 6.56
CA ILE A 32 -12.45 9.23 5.22
C ILE A 32 -13.38 8.46 4.28
N LYS A 33 -13.95 7.33 4.74
CA LYS A 33 -14.91 6.56 3.95
C LYS A 33 -16.13 7.40 3.60
N GLU A 34 -16.69 8.11 4.57
CA GLU A 34 -17.84 8.99 4.33
C GLU A 34 -17.49 10.10 3.34
N LEU A 35 -16.32 10.72 3.46
CA LEU A 35 -15.85 11.76 2.53
C LEU A 35 -15.74 11.20 1.09
N THR A 36 -15.06 10.05 0.94
CA THR A 36 -14.92 9.36 -0.34
C THR A 36 -16.28 8.95 -0.90
N GLU A 37 -17.17 8.34 -0.12
CA GLU A 37 -18.50 7.93 -0.58
C GLU A 37 -19.39 9.12 -0.95
N ASN A 38 -19.16 10.29 -0.35
CA ASN A 38 -19.87 11.51 -0.66
C ASN A 38 -19.31 12.26 -1.88
N SER A 39 -18.07 12.00 -2.29
CA SER A 39 -17.44 12.63 -3.45
C SER A 39 -18.23 12.40 -4.73
N ASP A 40 -18.35 13.44 -5.55
CA ASP A 40 -19.08 13.38 -6.83
C ASP A 40 -18.46 12.36 -7.78
N LEU A 41 -17.13 12.23 -7.79
CA LEU A 41 -16.44 11.23 -8.62
C LEU A 41 -16.77 9.80 -8.16
N PHE A 42 -16.89 9.57 -6.85
CA PHE A 42 -17.27 8.26 -6.32
C PHE A 42 -18.69 7.84 -6.73
N LYS A 43 -19.60 8.82 -6.80
CA LYS A 43 -21.00 8.62 -7.21
C LYS A 43 -21.15 8.51 -8.72
N THR A 44 -20.39 9.30 -9.47
CA THR A 44 -20.49 9.44 -10.93
C THR A 44 -19.74 8.34 -11.66
N ASP A 45 -18.52 8.01 -11.20
CA ASP A 45 -17.61 7.12 -11.91
C ASP A 45 -17.05 6.02 -11.00
N LYS A 46 -17.90 5.02 -10.74
CA LYS A 46 -17.54 3.86 -9.91
C LYS A 46 -16.46 2.98 -10.56
N GLU A 47 -16.34 3.00 -11.88
CA GLU A 47 -15.35 2.20 -12.59
C GLU A 47 -13.96 2.81 -12.43
N PHE A 48 -13.85 4.14 -12.54
CA PHE A 48 -12.64 4.88 -12.21
C PHE A 48 -12.18 4.60 -10.77
N VAL A 49 -13.08 4.76 -9.80
CA VAL A 49 -12.79 4.50 -8.37
C VAL A 49 -12.26 3.08 -8.17
N ARG A 50 -12.88 2.10 -8.81
CA ARG A 50 -12.44 0.71 -8.72
C ARG A 50 -11.06 0.51 -9.34
N GLY A 51 -10.75 1.21 -10.44
CA GLY A 51 -9.43 1.26 -11.06
C GLY A 51 -8.38 1.84 -10.13
N VAL A 52 -8.66 2.99 -9.49
CA VAL A 52 -7.76 3.63 -8.53
C VAL A 52 -7.52 2.72 -7.33
N VAL A 53 -8.57 2.15 -6.75
CA VAL A 53 -8.45 1.19 -5.65
C VAL A 53 -7.56 0.00 -6.03
N LYS A 54 -7.76 -0.55 -7.23
CA LYS A 54 -6.94 -1.66 -7.74
C LYS A 54 -5.48 -1.24 -7.84
N SER A 55 -5.21 -0.07 -8.41
CA SER A 55 -3.86 0.49 -8.55
C SER A 55 -3.17 0.70 -7.19
N ILE A 56 -3.88 1.26 -6.20
CA ILE A 56 -3.34 1.50 -4.85
C ILE A 56 -2.97 0.17 -4.17
N VAL A 57 -3.84 -0.83 -4.25
CA VAL A 57 -3.58 -2.15 -3.68
C VAL A 57 -2.42 -2.84 -4.39
N GLU A 58 -2.35 -2.76 -5.72
CA GLU A 58 -1.26 -3.32 -6.53
C GLU A 58 0.08 -2.64 -6.20
N ASP A 59 0.13 -1.31 -6.08
CA ASP A 59 1.36 -0.56 -5.74
C ASP A 59 1.89 -0.97 -4.36
N ARG A 60 0.98 -1.14 -3.38
CA ARG A 60 1.34 -1.61 -2.03
C ARG A 60 1.92 -3.02 -2.08
N THR A 61 1.23 -3.95 -2.74
CA THR A 61 1.70 -5.34 -2.85
C THR A 61 3.05 -5.44 -3.58
N THR A 62 3.27 -4.60 -4.59
CA THR A 62 4.54 -4.57 -5.34
C THR A 62 5.69 -4.06 -4.47
N LYS A 63 5.46 -3.00 -3.66
CA LYS A 63 6.45 -2.52 -2.69
C LYS A 63 6.76 -3.54 -1.60
N GLU A 64 5.74 -4.21 -1.06
CA GLU A 64 5.93 -5.27 -0.06
C GLU A 64 6.74 -6.46 -0.64
N PHE A 65 6.45 -6.86 -1.88
CA PHE A 65 7.17 -7.94 -2.55
C PHE A 65 8.64 -7.59 -2.82
N ASN A 66 8.92 -6.38 -3.30
CA ASN A 66 10.29 -5.93 -3.57
C ASN A 66 11.12 -5.83 -2.28
N ASN A 67 10.52 -5.34 -1.18
CA ASN A 67 11.21 -5.32 0.11
C ASN A 67 11.50 -6.72 0.65
N GLN A 68 10.58 -7.67 0.47
CA GLN A 68 10.78 -9.05 0.88
C GLN A 68 11.94 -9.70 0.12
N SER A 69 11.99 -9.50 -1.21
CA SER A 69 13.06 -10.02 -2.05
C SER A 69 14.42 -9.41 -1.71
N ALA A 70 14.48 -8.10 -1.40
CA ALA A 70 15.72 -7.44 -0.98
C ALA A 70 16.26 -8.02 0.35
N LEU A 71 15.38 -8.25 1.33
CA LEU A 71 15.73 -8.86 2.62
C LEU A 71 16.25 -10.30 2.46
N GLU A 72 15.67 -11.09 1.57
CA GLU A 72 16.14 -12.45 1.32
C GLU A 72 17.52 -12.46 0.66
N ILE A 73 17.78 -11.56 -0.30
CA ILE A 73 19.10 -11.42 -0.92
C ILE A 73 20.16 -11.00 0.11
N GLU A 74 19.82 -10.07 1.00
CA GLU A 74 20.74 -9.58 2.03
C GLU A 74 21.08 -10.68 3.05
N LYS A 75 20.10 -11.49 3.46
CA LYS A 75 20.33 -12.67 4.32
C LYS A 75 21.24 -13.71 3.67
N ILE A 76 21.04 -13.99 2.38
CA ILE A 76 21.89 -14.94 1.65
C ILE A 76 23.33 -14.41 1.56
N LYS A 77 23.51 -13.13 1.25
CA LYS A 77 24.84 -12.50 1.23
C LYS A 77 25.51 -12.56 2.59
N LEU A 78 24.78 -12.30 3.67
CA LEU A 78 25.32 -12.36 5.04
C LEU A 78 25.82 -13.76 5.37
N ALA A 79 25.01 -14.79 5.11
CA ALA A 79 25.36 -16.18 5.37
C ALA A 79 26.58 -16.65 4.55
N GLN A 80 26.73 -16.17 3.31
CA GLN A 80 27.92 -16.44 2.50
C GLN A 80 29.18 -15.80 3.09
N LEU A 81 29.06 -14.57 3.59
CA LEU A 81 30.17 -13.82 4.18
C LEU A 81 30.61 -14.41 5.53
N GLU A 82 29.66 -14.83 6.37
CA GLU A 82 29.94 -15.54 7.62
C GLU A 82 30.70 -16.85 7.36
N LYS A 83 30.26 -17.64 6.37
CA LYS A 83 30.94 -18.88 5.98
C LYS A 83 32.35 -18.63 5.44
N GLU A 84 32.56 -17.56 4.69
CA GLU A 84 33.87 -17.22 4.15
C GLU A 84 34.84 -16.74 5.24
N ILE A 85 34.35 -16.00 6.23
CA ILE A 85 35.13 -15.64 7.44
C ILE A 85 35.50 -16.89 8.24
N GLU A 86 34.57 -17.83 8.42
CA GLU A 86 34.81 -19.09 9.15
C GLU A 86 35.85 -19.97 8.45
N LEU A 87 35.85 -19.99 7.10
CA LEU A 87 36.85 -20.69 6.30
C LEU A 87 38.23 -20.01 6.30
N GLN A 88 38.30 -18.68 6.40
CA GLN A 88 39.56 -17.92 6.46
C GLN A 88 40.19 -17.92 7.85
N SER A 89 39.43 -18.26 8.89
CA SER A 89 39.89 -18.33 10.28
C SER A 89 40.34 -19.74 10.69
N LEU A 90 40.42 -20.67 9.73
CA LEU A 90 40.83 -22.08 9.85
C LEU A 90 42.18 -22.31 9.16
#